data_AF-A0A966U516-F1
#
_entry.id   AF-A0A966U516-F1
#
_cell.length_a   1.000
_cell.length_b   1.000
_cell.length_c   1.000
_cell.angle_alpha   90.00
_cell.angle_beta   90.00
_cell.angle_gamma   90.00
#
_symmetry.space_group_name_H-M   'P 1'
#
loop_
_entity.id
_entity.type
_entity.pdbx_description
1 polymer ?
#
loop_
_entity_poly.entity_id
_entity_poly.type
_entity_poly.pdbx_seq_one_letter_code
_entity_poly.pdbx_strand_id
1 'polypeptide(L)'
;MYLESIVAQHRAAAARDDRSTSELIARCQRLERTRGFASRLRSDSKSALAVIAEVKRKSPSKGDLWGSRPIAPLVQAYVEGGASCLSVLTDVDHFGGSPVDLAE
;
A
#
# COMPACT_ATOMS: atom_id res chain seq x y z
N MET A 1 13.04 17.18 -9.61
CA MET A 1 12.11 17.14 -8.44
C MET A 1 11.93 15.71 -7.95
N TYR A 2 11.59 15.49 -6.67
CA TYR A 2 11.44 14.15 -6.08
C TYR A 2 10.47 13.24 -6.87
N LEU A 3 9.33 13.80 -7.32
CA LEU A 3 8.37 13.06 -8.14
C LEU A 3 8.95 12.57 -9.47
N GLU A 4 9.79 13.37 -10.13
CA GLU A 4 10.41 12.97 -11.40
C GLU A 4 11.34 11.78 -11.22
N SER A 5 12.08 11.72 -10.11
CA SER A 5 12.95 10.58 -9.77
C SER A 5 12.14 9.31 -9.57
N ILE A 6 11.05 9.38 -8.79
CA ILE A 6 10.16 8.22 -8.56
C ILE A 6 9.58 7.72 -9.89
N VAL A 7 9.07 8.63 -10.71
CA VAL A 7 8.46 8.28 -11.99
C VAL A 7 9.49 7.67 -12.94
N ALA A 8 10.69 8.25 -13.03
CA ALA A 8 11.76 7.72 -13.86
C ALA A 8 12.16 6.30 -13.43
N GLN A 9 12.29 6.07 -12.12
CA GLN A 9 12.61 4.77 -11.57
C GLN A 9 11.52 3.72 -11.87
N HIS A 10 10.25 4.04 -11.62
CA HIS A 10 9.17 3.09 -11.89
C HIS A 10 9.01 2.80 -13.39
N ARG A 11 9.24 3.78 -14.27
CA ARG A 11 9.27 3.54 -15.72
C ARG A 11 10.39 2.58 -16.10
N ALA A 12 11.59 2.76 -15.55
CA ALA A 12 12.72 1.87 -15.79
C ALA A 12 12.51 0.46 -15.20
N ALA A 13 11.82 0.35 -14.06
CA ALA A 13 11.42 -0.94 -13.49
C ALA A 13 10.37 -1.64 -14.36
N ALA A 14 9.32 -0.93 -14.77
CA ALA A 14 8.27 -1.45 -15.64
C ALA A 14 8.80 -1.87 -17.03
N ALA A 15 9.74 -1.11 -17.60
CA ALA A 15 10.37 -1.47 -18.88
C ALA A 15 11.24 -2.74 -18.81
N ARG A 16 11.67 -3.14 -17.60
CA ARG A 16 12.43 -4.37 -17.34
C ARG A 16 11.55 -5.51 -16.83
N ASP A 17 10.26 -5.27 -16.65
CA ASP A 17 9.31 -6.27 -16.18
C ASP A 17 8.97 -7.22 -17.34
N ASP A 18 9.45 -8.45 -17.24
CA ASP A 18 9.29 -9.52 -18.22
C ASP A 18 8.16 -10.49 -17.85
N ARG A 19 7.41 -10.23 -16.77
CA ARG A 19 6.32 -11.09 -16.34
C ARG A 19 5.23 -11.14 -17.39
N SER A 20 4.74 -12.35 -17.67
CA SER A 20 3.65 -12.52 -18.61
C SER A 20 2.34 -11.95 -18.07
N THR A 21 1.75 -11.01 -18.82
CA THR A 21 0.43 -10.44 -18.49
C THR A 21 -0.64 -11.52 -18.38
N SER A 22 -0.62 -12.56 -19.23
CA SER A 22 -1.61 -13.63 -19.17
C SER A 22 -1.44 -14.48 -17.92
N GLU A 23 -0.20 -14.74 -17.48
CA GLU A 23 0.06 -15.46 -16.23
C GLU A 23 -0.35 -14.62 -15.00
N LEU A 24 -0.11 -13.31 -15.03
CA LEU A 24 -0.54 -12.39 -13.98
C LEU A 24 -2.07 -12.38 -13.86
N ILE A 25 -2.79 -12.31 -14.99
CA ILE A 25 -4.26 -12.40 -15.01
C ILE A 25 -4.73 -13.74 -14.44
N ALA A 26 -4.14 -14.86 -14.90
CA ALA A 26 -4.50 -16.19 -14.41
C ALA A 26 -4.23 -16.33 -12.90
N ARG A 27 -3.16 -15.70 -12.39
CA ARG A 27 -2.90 -15.64 -10.95
C ARG A 27 -3.96 -14.83 -10.21
N CYS A 28 -4.32 -13.65 -10.71
CA CYS A 28 -5.36 -12.80 -10.11
C CYS A 28 -6.72 -13.49 -10.04
N GLN A 29 -7.08 -14.29 -11.06
CA GLN A 29 -8.33 -15.05 -11.08
C GLN A 29 -8.42 -16.12 -9.99
N ARG A 30 -7.29 -16.55 -9.42
CA ARG A 30 -7.23 -17.53 -8.32
C ARG A 30 -7.24 -16.88 -6.93
N LEU A 31 -7.19 -15.56 -6.84
CA LEU A 31 -7.23 -14.85 -5.57
C LEU A 31 -8.66 -14.78 -5.03
N GLU A 32 -8.76 -14.61 -3.71
CA GLU A 32 -10.04 -14.36 -3.07
C GLU A 32 -10.70 -13.06 -3.57
N ARG A 33 -12.01 -12.96 -3.35
CA ARG A 33 -12.76 -11.73 -3.68
C ARG A 33 -12.18 -10.54 -2.92
N THR A 34 -12.09 -9.41 -3.61
CA THR A 34 -11.63 -8.16 -2.99
C THR A 34 -12.58 -7.72 -1.88
N ARG A 35 -12.03 -7.08 -0.85
CA ARG A 35 -12.77 -6.63 0.34
C ARG A 35 -13.71 -5.42 0.10
N GLY A 36 -13.66 -4.80 -1.09
CA GLY A 36 -14.56 -3.70 -1.45
C GLY A 36 -14.17 -2.32 -0.89
N PHE A 37 -12.92 -1.90 -1.06
CA PHE A 37 -12.35 -0.63 -0.55
C PHE A 37 -13.27 0.60 -0.72
N ALA A 38 -13.69 0.89 -1.95
CA ALA A 38 -14.52 2.06 -2.23
C ALA A 38 -15.94 1.95 -1.64
N SER A 39 -16.48 0.73 -1.53
CA SER A 39 -17.78 0.49 -0.90
C SER A 39 -17.72 0.75 0.60
N ARG A 40 -16.67 0.28 1.26
CA ARG A 40 -16.45 0.50 2.69
C ARG A 40 -16.33 1.99 3.01
N LEU A 41 -15.50 2.72 2.28
CA LEU A 41 -15.35 4.17 2.47
C LEU A 41 -16.67 4.93 2.31
N ARG A 42 -17.44 4.63 1.27
CA ARG A 42 -18.76 5.27 1.04
C ARG A 42 -19.81 4.89 2.10
N SER A 43 -19.68 3.73 2.71
CA SER A 43 -20.60 3.30 3.77
C SER A 43 -20.27 4.02 5.07
N ASP A 44 -19.00 3.96 5.50
CA ASP A 44 -18.54 4.56 6.74
C ASP A 44 -18.72 6.08 6.73
N SER A 45 -18.50 6.72 5.58
CA SER A 45 -18.64 8.18 5.40
C SER A 45 -20.06 8.70 5.63
N LYS A 46 -21.08 7.83 5.69
CA LYS A 46 -22.47 8.23 5.97
C LYS A 46 -22.72 8.40 7.46
N SER A 47 -21.97 7.70 8.32
CA SER A 47 -22.18 7.67 9.77
C SER A 47 -21.02 8.27 10.56
N ALA A 48 -19.81 8.30 9.99
CA ALA A 48 -18.60 8.78 10.65
C ALA A 48 -17.56 9.27 9.64
N LEU A 49 -16.43 9.80 10.13
CA LEU A 49 -15.27 10.09 9.29
C LEU A 49 -14.71 8.79 8.71
N ALA A 50 -14.66 8.67 7.39
CA ALA A 50 -14.05 7.53 6.72
C ALA A 50 -12.54 7.76 6.54
N VAL A 51 -11.73 6.98 7.25
CA VAL A 51 -10.26 7.15 7.28
C VAL A 51 -9.57 6.04 6.49
N ILE A 52 -8.67 6.43 5.57
CA ILE A 52 -7.67 5.54 5.00
C ILE A 52 -6.38 5.75 5.81
N ALA A 53 -6.05 4.79 6.67
CA ALA A 53 -4.83 4.88 7.47
C ALA A 53 -3.63 4.35 6.68
N GLU A 54 -2.56 5.15 6.59
CA GLU A 54 -1.39 4.84 5.77
C GLU A 54 -0.26 4.20 6.60
N VAL A 55 0.14 2.98 6.22
CA VAL A 55 1.33 2.30 6.72
C VAL A 55 2.52 2.74 5.86
N LYS A 56 3.39 3.58 6.43
CA LYS A 56 4.54 4.17 5.75
C LYS A 56 5.80 4.09 6.61
N ARG A 57 6.84 3.43 6.08
CA ARG A 57 8.12 3.23 6.80
C ARG A 57 9.04 4.43 6.74
N LYS A 58 9.21 5.04 5.57
CA LYS A 58 9.96 6.30 5.42
C LYS A 58 9.28 7.22 4.42
N SER A 59 9.68 8.47 4.42
CA SER A 59 9.37 9.39 3.33
C SER A 59 10.58 10.29 3.07
N PRO A 60 10.82 10.71 1.82
CA PRO A 60 11.99 11.54 1.51
C PRO A 60 11.92 12.94 2.11
N SER A 61 10.72 13.44 2.39
CA SER A 61 10.56 14.75 3.03
C SER A 61 10.74 14.70 4.56
N LYS A 62 10.53 13.55 5.19
CA LYS A 62 10.59 13.40 6.66
C LYS A 62 11.60 12.37 7.17
N GLY A 63 12.32 11.69 6.28
CA GLY A 63 13.23 10.61 6.62
C GLY A 63 12.49 9.36 7.13
N ASP A 64 13.09 8.69 8.09
CA ASP A 64 12.56 7.47 8.70
C ASP A 64 11.36 7.75 9.62
N LEU A 65 10.28 7.00 9.45
CA LEU A 65 9.02 7.15 10.21
C LEU A 65 8.69 5.89 11.03
N TRP A 66 8.92 4.71 10.47
CA TRP A 66 8.63 3.42 11.08
C TRP A 66 9.80 2.41 11.04
N GLY A 67 10.91 2.73 10.38
CA GLY A 67 12.12 1.92 10.33
C GLY A 67 11.87 0.49 9.86
N SER A 68 12.65 -0.44 10.40
CA SER A 68 12.52 -1.89 10.21
C SER A 68 11.56 -2.57 11.20
N ARG A 69 10.77 -1.80 11.96
CA ARG A 69 9.84 -2.36 12.94
C ARG A 69 8.75 -3.18 12.25
N PRO A 70 8.21 -4.24 12.86
CA PRO A 70 7.04 -4.93 12.36
C PRO A 70 5.87 -3.95 12.18
N ILE A 71 5.07 -4.15 11.13
CA ILE A 71 3.90 -3.30 10.86
C ILE A 71 2.62 -3.85 11.50
N ALA A 72 2.57 -5.13 11.86
CA ALA A 72 1.38 -5.75 12.45
C ALA A 72 0.83 -4.98 13.67
N PRO A 73 1.65 -4.49 14.63
CA PRO A 73 1.15 -3.67 15.73
C PRO A 73 0.55 -2.33 15.27
N LEU A 74 1.12 -1.71 14.23
CA LEU A 74 0.61 -0.45 13.66
C LEU A 74 -0.74 -0.66 12.95
N VAL A 75 -0.84 -1.74 12.17
CA VAL A 75 -2.07 -2.14 11.48
C VAL A 75 -3.17 -2.43 12.50
N GLN A 76 -2.85 -3.17 13.57
CA GLN A 76 -3.79 -3.45 14.65
C GLN A 76 -4.29 -2.16 15.30
N ALA A 77 -3.39 -1.23 15.61
CA ALA A 77 -3.77 0.07 16.16
C ALA A 77 -4.67 0.88 15.22
N TYR A 78 -4.47 0.81 13.89
CA TYR A 78 -5.37 1.45 12.93
C TYR A 78 -6.75 0.80 12.87
N VAL A 79 -6.82 -0.52 12.95
CA VAL A 79 -8.10 -1.25 13.01
C VAL A 79 -8.87 -0.89 14.28
N GLU A 80 -8.21 -0.92 15.43
CA GLU A 80 -8.78 -0.54 16.73
C GLU A 80 -9.17 0.94 16.78
N GLY A 81 -8.41 1.81 16.12
CA GLY A 81 -8.71 3.23 15.95
C GLY A 81 -9.87 3.53 14.99
N GLY A 82 -10.48 2.50 14.38
CA GLY A 82 -11.65 2.67 13.52
C GLY A 82 -11.32 3.06 12.08
N ALA A 83 -10.10 2.78 11.59
CA ALA A 83 -9.77 3.00 10.19
C ALA A 83 -10.73 2.21 9.27
N SER A 84 -11.29 2.89 8.28
CA SER A 84 -12.16 2.27 7.29
C SER A 84 -11.37 1.39 6.33
N CYS A 85 -10.17 1.83 5.97
CA CYS A 85 -9.30 1.17 5.01
C CYS A 85 -7.83 1.42 5.34
N LEU A 86 -6.95 0.60 4.75
CA LEU A 86 -5.49 0.73 4.86
C LEU A 86 -4.89 1.10 3.50
N SER A 87 -3.90 1.99 3.52
CA SER A 87 -2.97 2.25 2.42
C SER A 87 -1.60 1.74 2.86
N VAL A 88 -1.01 0.78 2.15
CA VAL A 88 0.30 0.23 2.50
C VAL A 88 1.28 0.56 1.39
N LEU A 89 2.35 1.28 1.71
CA LEU A 89 3.39 1.61 0.74
C LEU A 89 4.20 0.35 0.44
N THR A 90 4.31 -0.01 -0.83
CA THR A 90 5.10 -1.19 -1.26
C THR A 90 6.38 -0.81 -2.03
N ASP A 91 6.65 0.49 -2.20
CA ASP A 91 7.88 1.00 -2.81
C ASP A 91 9.03 0.93 -1.78
N VAL A 92 10.07 0.18 -2.15
CA VAL A 92 11.24 -0.10 -1.32
C VAL A 92 12.19 1.11 -1.30
N ASP A 93 12.54 1.64 -2.46
CA ASP A 93 13.66 2.58 -2.59
C ASP A 93 13.33 3.95 -2.00
N HIS A 94 12.12 4.44 -2.23
CA HIS A 94 11.71 5.77 -1.80
C HIS A 94 10.95 5.77 -0.47
N PHE A 95 10.14 4.74 -0.21
CA PHE A 95 9.25 4.67 0.96
C PHE A 95 9.57 3.54 1.94
N GLY A 96 10.52 2.67 1.60
CA GLY A 96 11.07 1.65 2.50
C GLY A 96 10.10 0.51 2.77
N GLY A 97 8.97 0.50 2.08
CA GLY A 97 7.95 -0.52 2.18
C GLY A 97 8.25 -1.73 1.30
N SER A 98 7.31 -2.66 1.24
CA SER A 98 7.48 -3.88 0.46
C SER A 98 6.12 -4.53 0.15
N PRO A 99 6.05 -5.43 -0.85
CA PRO A 99 4.87 -6.27 -1.04
C PRO A 99 4.58 -7.21 0.16
N VAL A 100 5.59 -7.52 0.97
CA VAL A 100 5.43 -8.33 2.19
C VAL A 100 4.62 -7.55 3.24
N ASP A 101 4.90 -6.25 3.37
CA ASP A 101 4.12 -5.36 4.25
C ASP A 101 2.63 -5.33 3.88
N LEU A 102 2.26 -5.54 2.62
CA LEU A 102 0.86 -5.60 2.22
C LEU A 102 0.18 -6.93 2.59
N ALA A 103 0.97 -7.99 2.80
CA ALA A 103 0.49 -9.35 3.06
C ALA A 103 0.46 -9.71 4.56
N GLU A 104 1.21 -8.99 5.41
CA GLU A 104 1.16 -9.07 6.87
C GLU A 104 -0.14 -8.49 7.46
#